data_AF-A0AAU6RXG3-F1
#
_entry.id   AF-A0AAU6RXG3-F1
#
_cell.length_a   1.000
_cell.length_b   1.000
_cell.length_c   1.000
_cell.angle_alpha   90.00
_cell.angle_beta   90.00
_cell.angle_gamma   90.00
#
_symmetry.space_group_name_H-M   'P 1'
#
loop_
_entity.id
_entity.type
_entity.pdbx_description
1 polymer ?
#
loop_
_entity_poly.entity_id
_entity_poly.type
_entity_poly.pdbx_seq_one_letter_code
_entity_poly.pdbx_strand_id
1 'polypeptide(L)'
;MSNQISVSADQLENINEQIVLLDIDTSHLAMALQAVQVDCAVSGGFINTVITALRAASKSLEGITDELDYMLTTAKQEVADHE
;
A
#
# COMPACT_ATOMS: atom_id res chain seq x y z
N MET A 1 -30.73 -9.71 -2.12
CA MET A 1 -29.40 -9.91 -1.50
C MET A 1 -28.37 -8.84 -1.94
N SER A 2 -28.77 -7.78 -2.67
CA SER A 2 -27.84 -6.82 -3.27
C SER A 2 -27.10 -5.86 -2.30
N ASN A 3 -27.57 -5.65 -1.08
CA ASN A 3 -26.93 -4.68 -0.17
C ASN A 3 -25.61 -5.15 0.45
N GLN A 4 -25.40 -6.46 0.62
CA GLN A 4 -24.19 -6.94 1.30
C GLN A 4 -22.94 -6.88 0.40
N ILE A 5 -23.12 -7.08 -0.91
CA ILE A 5 -22.03 -7.03 -1.90
C ILE A 5 -21.55 -5.59 -2.10
N SER A 6 -22.49 -4.64 -2.23
CA SER A 6 -22.15 -3.21 -2.34
C SER A 6 -21.41 -2.68 -1.10
N VAL A 7 -21.89 -3.00 0.11
CA VAL A 7 -21.20 -2.59 1.36
C VAL A 7 -19.81 -3.20 1.48
N SER A 8 -19.61 -4.43 0.99
CA SER A 8 -18.31 -5.10 1.03
C SER A 8 -17.32 -4.50 0.02
N ALA A 9 -17.81 -4.06 -1.16
CA ALA A 9 -16.99 -3.37 -2.16
C ALA A 9 -16.50 -2.00 -1.66
N ASP A 10 -17.39 -1.20 -1.04
CA ASP A 10 -17.01 0.09 -0.46
C ASP A 10 -15.94 -0.06 0.64
N GLN A 11 -16.03 -1.13 1.44
CA GLN A 11 -15.04 -1.45 2.47
C GLN A 11 -13.69 -1.84 1.87
N LEU A 12 -13.67 -2.66 0.81
CA LEU A 12 -12.45 -3.03 0.10
C LEU A 12 -11.80 -1.82 -0.58
N GLU A 13 -12.60 -0.91 -1.14
CA GLU A 13 -12.12 0.36 -1.72
C GLU A 13 -11.46 1.24 -0.65
N ASN A 14 -12.09 1.38 0.52
CA ASN A 14 -11.50 2.11 1.64
C ASN A 14 -10.17 1.49 2.13
N ILE A 15 -10.10 0.16 2.21
CA ILE A 15 -8.87 -0.54 2.59
C ILE A 15 -7.77 -0.28 1.55
N ASN A 16 -8.10 -0.33 0.26
CA ASN A 16 -7.17 -0.07 -0.83
C ASN A 16 -6.58 1.35 -0.73
N GLU A 17 -7.43 2.36 -0.51
CA GLU A 17 -7.00 3.75 -0.31
C GLU A 17 -6.05 3.90 0.88
N GLN A 18 -6.35 3.25 2.02
CA GLN A 18 -5.48 3.30 3.20
C GLN A 18 -4.11 2.67 2.95
N ILE A 19 -4.04 1.59 2.17
CA ILE A 19 -2.78 0.94 1.81
C ILE A 19 -1.94 1.85 0.91
N VAL A 20 -2.57 2.52 -0.08
CA VAL A 20 -1.88 3.50 -0.94
C VAL A 20 -1.31 4.65 -0.10
N LEU A 21 -2.07 5.18 0.86
CA LEU A 21 -1.58 6.24 1.75
C LEU A 21 -0.40 5.77 2.62
N LEU A 22 -0.46 4.54 3.13
CA LEU A 22 0.64 3.94 3.89
C LEU A 22 1.91 3.77 3.05
N ASP A 23 1.78 3.42 1.77
CA ASP A 23 2.91 3.31 0.85
C ASP A 23 3.58 4.68 0.60
N ILE A 24 2.77 5.73 0.42
CA ILE A 24 3.25 7.11 0.29
C ILE A 24 4.01 7.54 1.55
N ASP A 25 3.46 7.29 2.73
CA ASP A 25 4.10 7.64 4.01
C ASP A 25 5.42 6.88 4.21
N THR A 26 5.46 5.59 3.83
CA THR A 26 6.66 4.75 3.88
C THR A 26 7.76 5.30 2.96
N SER A 27 7.38 5.72 1.75
CA SER A 27 8.29 6.35 0.78
C SER A 27 8.84 7.69 1.29
N HIS A 28 7.98 8.55 1.84
CA HIS A 28 8.40 9.83 2.43
C HIS A 28 9.34 9.65 3.62
N LEU A 29 9.09 8.67 4.48
CA LEU A 29 9.98 8.36 5.61
C LEU A 29 11.35 7.91 5.12
N ALA A 30 11.41 7.07 4.08
CA ALA A 30 12.68 6.66 3.48
C ALA A 30 13.45 7.86 2.90
N MET A 31 12.77 8.80 2.26
CA MET A 31 13.39 10.05 1.78
C MET A 31 13.92 10.93 2.91
N ALA A 32 13.12 11.11 3.97
CA ALA A 32 13.53 11.89 5.14
C ALA A 32 14.76 11.28 5.83
N LEU A 33 14.80 9.95 5.98
CA LEU A 33 15.94 9.23 6.51
C LEU A 33 17.19 9.40 5.64
N GLN A 34 17.04 9.39 4.31
CA GLN A 34 18.15 9.62 3.39
C GLN A 34 18.70 11.06 3.52
N ALA A 35 17.84 12.04 3.76
CA ALA A 35 18.25 13.44 3.92
C ALA A 35 19.01 13.71 5.24
N VAL A 36 18.74 12.94 6.29
CA VAL A 36 19.44 13.07 7.59
C VAL A 36 20.60 12.10 7.75
N GLN A 37 20.95 11.35 6.70
CA GLN A 37 22.05 10.40 6.73
C GLN A 37 23.38 11.16 6.92
N VAL A 38 24.03 10.90 8.06
CA VAL A 38 25.35 11.47 8.39
C VAL A 38 26.47 10.55 7.94
N ASP A 39 27.64 11.12 7.64
CA ASP A 39 28.86 10.43 7.20
C ASP A 39 29.58 9.72 8.37
N CYS A 40 28.83 8.93 9.12
CA CYS A 40 29.34 8.03 10.16
C CYS A 40 28.96 6.61 9.76
N ALA A 41 29.94 5.72 9.63
CA ALA A 41 29.75 4.37 9.09
C ALA A 41 28.69 3.54 9.85
N VAL A 42 28.61 3.69 11.17
CA VAL A 42 27.65 2.93 11.99
C VAL A 42 26.22 3.46 11.83
N SER A 43 26.02 4.78 11.99
CA SER A 43 24.69 5.39 11.85
C SER A 43 24.22 5.40 10.39
N GLY A 44 25.13 5.61 9.44
CA GLY A 44 24.84 5.54 8.01
C GLY A 44 24.46 4.13 7.56
N GLY A 45 25.12 3.09 8.08
CA GLY A 45 24.77 1.70 7.81
C GLY A 45 23.40 1.29 8.38
N PHE A 46 23.09 1.75 9.59
CA PHE A 46 21.76 1.55 10.19
C PHE A 46 20.66 2.24 9.37
N ILE A 47 20.83 3.54 9.06
CA ILE A 47 19.88 4.32 8.27
C ILE A 47 19.64 3.67 6.89
N ASN A 48 20.71 3.21 6.22
CA ASN A 48 20.60 2.53 4.93
C ASN A 48 19.81 1.21 5.02
N THR A 49 19.99 0.44 6.10
CA THR A 49 19.22 -0.78 6.35
C THR A 49 17.75 -0.47 6.54
N VAL A 50 17.42 0.58 7.30
CA VAL A 50 16.03 1.02 7.51
C VAL A 50 15.40 1.46 6.18
N ILE A 51 16.09 2.28 5.38
CA ILE A 51 15.61 2.71 4.05
C ILE A 51 15.34 1.49 3.15
N THR A 52 16.21 0.49 3.17
CA THR A 52 16.05 -0.74 2.39
C THR A 52 14.81 -1.51 2.84
N ALA A 53 14.59 -1.64 4.16
CA ALA A 53 13.41 -2.30 4.71
C ALA A 53 12.11 -1.55 4.35
N LEU A 54 12.10 -0.21 4.43
CA LEU A 54 10.95 0.60 4.03
C LEU A 54 10.62 0.42 2.55
N ARG A 55 11.61 0.45 1.65
CA ARG A 55 11.40 0.20 0.21
C ARG A 55 10.86 -1.20 -0.08
N ALA A 56 11.34 -2.22 0.65
CA ALA A 56 10.84 -3.58 0.52
C ALA A 56 9.39 -3.70 0.98
N ALA A 57 9.02 -3.01 2.07
CA ALA A 57 7.64 -2.93 2.55
C ALA A 57 6.74 -2.26 1.53
N SER A 58 7.13 -1.09 0.99
CA SER A 58 6.42 -0.39 -0.09
C SER A 58 6.10 -1.28 -1.29
N LYS A 59 7.10 -2.02 -1.78
CA LYS A 59 6.91 -2.96 -2.89
C LYS A 59 5.92 -4.09 -2.56
N SER A 60 5.87 -4.53 -1.29
CA SER A 60 4.87 -5.51 -0.87
C SER A 60 3.46 -4.92 -0.81
N LEU A 61 3.33 -3.63 -0.48
CA LEU A 61 2.03 -2.93 -0.48
C LEU A 61 1.50 -2.79 -1.91
N GLU A 62 2.35 -2.46 -2.88
CA GLU A 62 2.00 -2.39 -4.31
C GLU A 62 1.29 -3.67 -4.79
N GLY A 63 1.84 -4.84 -4.48
CA GLY A 63 1.23 -6.12 -4.85
C GLY A 63 -0.10 -6.40 -4.14
N ILE A 64 -0.32 -5.87 -2.93
CA ILE A 64 -1.60 -6.00 -2.22
C ILE A 64 -2.65 -5.08 -2.85
N THR A 65 -2.28 -3.85 -3.20
CA THR A 65 -3.16 -2.90 -3.89
C THR A 65 -3.59 -3.42 -5.26
N ASP A 66 -2.68 -4.04 -6.02
CA ASP A 66 -3.01 -4.65 -7.32
C ASP A 66 -4.04 -5.79 -7.17
N GLU A 67 -3.87 -6.65 -6.17
CA GLU A 67 -4.82 -7.73 -5.90
C GLU A 67 -6.19 -7.20 -5.45
N LEU A 68 -6.21 -6.18 -4.59
CA LEU A 68 -7.46 -5.54 -4.16
C LEU A 68 -8.19 -4.87 -5.32
N ASP A 69 -7.47 -4.21 -6.23
CA ASP A 69 -8.06 -3.60 -7.42
C ASP A 69 -8.63 -4.64 -8.38
N TYR A 70 -7.95 -5.78 -8.54
CA TYR A 70 -8.47 -6.93 -9.29
C TYR A 70 -9.75 -7.50 -8.67
N MET A 71 -9.78 -7.69 -7.35
CA MET A 71 -10.96 -8.16 -6.62
C MET A 71 -12.13 -7.18 -6.74
N LEU A 72 -11.88 -5.88 -6.61
CA LEU A 72 -12.90 -4.82 -6.77
C LEU A 72 -13.47 -4.81 -8.19
N THR A 73 -12.62 -4.94 -9.21
CA THR A 73 -13.05 -4.98 -10.61
C THR A 73 -13.92 -6.21 -10.88
N THR A 74 -13.52 -7.37 -10.37
CA THR A 74 -14.29 -8.63 -10.51
C THR A 74 -15.63 -8.54 -9.78
N ALA A 75 -15.65 -8.04 -8.54
CA ALA A 75 -16.87 -7.89 -7.76
C ALA A 75 -17.87 -6.91 -8.43
N LYS A 76 -17.37 -5.80 -9.00
CA LYS A 76 -18.21 -4.84 -9.74
C LYS A 76 -18.79 -5.45 -11.03
N GLN A 77 -18.04 -6.30 -11.73
CA GLN A 77 -18.52 -7.04 -12.91
C GLN A 77 -19.61 -8.06 -12.56
N GLU A 78 -19.42 -8.84 -11.49
CA GLU A 78 -20.40 -9.85 -11.05
C GLU A 78 -21.75 -9.23 -10.67
N VAL A 79 -21.74 -8.04 -10.06
CA VAL A 79 -22.97 -7.28 -9.76
C VAL A 79 -23.67 -6.85 -11.04
N ALA A 80 -22.94 -6.33 -12.03
CA ALA A 80 -23.51 -5.89 -13.30
C ALA A 80 -24.10 -7.03 -14.15
N ASP A 81 -23.51 -8.23 -14.08
CA ASP A 81 -24.01 -9.40 -14.80
C ASP A 81 -25.26 -10.04 -14.15
N HIS A 82 -25.58 -9.65 -12.90
CA HIS A 82 -26.70 -10.19 -12.10
C HIS A 82 -27.84 -9.17 -11.84
N GLU A 83 -27.79 -7.99 -12.45
CA GLU A 83 -28.91 -7.02 -12.55
C GLU A 83 -29.74 -7.22 -13.82
#